data_AF-A0A6B3FQ29-F1
#
_entry.id   AF-A0A6B3FQ29-F1
#
_cell.length_a   1.000
_cell.length_b   1.000
_cell.length_c   1.000
_cell.angle_alpha   90.00
_cell.angle_beta   90.00
_cell.angle_gamma   90.00
#
_symmetry.space_group_name_H-M   'P 1'
#
loop_
_entity.id
_entity.type
_entity.pdbx_description
1 polymer ?
#
loop_
_entity_poly.entity_id
_entity_poly.type
_entity_poly.pdbx_seq_one_letter_code
_entity_poly.pdbx_strand_id
1 'polypeptide(L)' 'LVSRVLVAAARDREETRGCHWREDRPDRDDAHGRRHLVVRIGPDRTPVVHRTETAAFPPVRPSD' A
#
# COMPACT_ATOMS: atom_id res chain seq x y z
N LEU A 1 3.82 -7.76 -14.43
CA LEU A 1 2.78 -7.68 -13.38
C LEU A 1 3.22 -6.81 -12.21
N VAL A 2 4.47 -6.95 -11.72
CA VAL A 2 5.01 -6.14 -10.62
C VAL A 2 4.86 -4.63 -10.84
N SER A 3 5.19 -4.11 -12.03
CA SER A 3 5.01 -2.67 -12.33
C SER A 3 3.57 -2.19 -12.13
N ARG A 4 2.57 -2.98 -12.54
CA ARG A 4 1.15 -2.64 -12.33
C ARG A 4 0.76 -2.63 -10.85
N VAL A 5 1.33 -3.54 -10.06
CA VAL A 5 1.14 -3.56 -8.59
C VAL A 5 1.66 -2.27 -7.97
N LEU A 6 2.89 -1.87 -8.32
CA LEU A 6 3.51 -0.65 -7.79
C LEU A 6 2.69 0.60 -8.18
N VAL A 7 2.26 0.71 -9.44
CA VAL A 7 1.44 1.83 -9.91
C VAL A 7 0.07 1.85 -9.24
N ALA A 8 -0.59 0.70 -9.06
CA ALA A 8 -1.88 0.64 -8.37
C ALA A 8 -1.77 1.08 -6.90
N ALA A 9 -0.74 0.62 -6.19
CA ALA A 9 -0.47 1.05 -4.82
C ALA A 9 -0.13 2.54 -4.72
N ALA A 10 0.70 3.05 -5.64
CA ALA A 10 1.06 4.46 -5.69
C ALA A 10 -0.15 5.38 -5.96
N ARG A 11 -1.06 4.94 -6.84
CA ARG A 11 -2.30 5.67 -7.16
C ARG A 11 -3.25 5.75 -5.96
N ASP A 12 -3.43 4.65 -5.23
CA ASP A 12 -4.29 4.61 -4.04
C ASP A 12 -3.74 5.48 -2.90
N ARG A 13 -2.41 5.60 -2.77
CA ARG A 13 -1.76 6.40 -1.74
C ARG A 13 -1.78 7.90 -2.06
N GLU A 14 -2.71 8.62 -1.45
CA GLU A 14 -2.84 10.09 -1.56
C GLU A 14 -2.05 10.86 -0.48
N GLU A 15 -0.78 10.52 -0.29
CA GLU A 15 0.16 11.23 0.60
C GLU A 15 1.61 11.07 0.09
N THR A 16 2.53 11.81 0.68
CA THR A 16 3.97 11.58 0.57
C THR A 16 4.49 10.84 1.82
N ARG A 17 5.18 9.72 1.62
CA ARG A 17 5.75 8.92 2.71
C ARG A 17 6.92 8.05 2.25
N GLY A 18 8.11 8.32 2.78
CA GLY A 18 9.33 7.58 2.46
C GLY A 18 9.73 7.82 0.99
N CYS A 19 9.98 6.75 0.25
CA CYS A 19 10.34 6.84 -1.17
C CYS A 19 9.14 7.13 -2.11
N HIS A 20 7.90 7.03 -1.63
CA HIS A 20 6.71 7.42 -2.40
C HIS A 20 6.44 8.91 -2.17
N TRP A 21 6.71 9.73 -3.18
CA TRP A 21 6.57 11.18 -3.13
C TRP A 21 5.60 11.67 -4.21
N ARG A 22 4.81 12.69 -3.88
CA ARG A 22 3.76 13.25 -4.73
C ARG A 22 3.71 14.77 -4.62
N GLU A 23 3.82 15.47 -5.74
CA GLU A 23 3.68 16.93 -5.80
C GLU A 23 2.28 17.41 -5.39
N ASP A 24 1.24 16.66 -5.76
CA ASP A 24 -0.15 17.01 -5.50
C ASP A 24 -0.62 16.62 -4.09
N ARG A 25 0.17 15.80 -3.38
CA ARG A 25 -0.06 15.37 -2.00
C ARG A 25 1.29 15.40 -1.24
N PRO A 26 1.87 16.61 -1.04
CA PRO A 26 3.25 16.75 -0.57
C PRO A 26 3.41 16.38 0.92
N ASP A 27 2.32 16.45 1.68
CA ASP A 27 2.33 16.18 3.10
C ASP A 27 2.05 14.71 3.41
N ARG A 28 2.43 14.32 4.62
CA ARG A 28 2.16 13.02 5.21
C ARG A 28 0.79 13.04 5.89
N ASP A 29 -0.07 12.05 5.63
CA ASP A 29 -1.37 11.91 6.28
C ASP A 29 -1.29 10.80 7.33
N ASP A 30 -1.04 11.17 8.59
CA ASP A 30 -0.93 10.19 9.66
C ASP A 30 -2.26 9.66 10.20
N ALA A 31 -3.36 10.38 9.95
CA ALA A 31 -4.69 9.94 10.34
C ALA A 31 -5.14 8.74 9.49
N HIS A 32 -4.90 8.79 8.17
CA HIS A 32 -5.37 7.77 7.23
C HIS A 32 -4.26 6.94 6.56
N GLY A 33 -3.09 7.53 6.35
CA GLY A 33 -1.98 6.96 5.57
C GLY A 33 -1.04 6.02 6.33
N ARG A 34 -1.11 5.99 7.67
CA ARG A 34 -0.39 5.00 8.50
C ARG A 34 -1.02 3.62 8.40
N ARG A 35 -1.05 3.02 7.22
CA ARG A 35 -1.55 1.68 6.92
C ARG A 35 -0.68 1.03 5.84
N HIS A 36 -0.70 -0.29 5.76
CA HIS A 36 -0.05 -1.01 4.68
C HIS A 36 -1.02 -1.20 3.52
N LEU A 37 -0.50 -1.12 2.30
CA LEU A 37 -1.25 -1.46 1.09
C LEU A 37 -0.86 -2.88 0.68
N VAL A 38 -1.83 -3.79 0.75
CA VAL A 38 -1.70 -5.17 0.28
C VAL A 38 -2.36 -5.26 -1.09
N VAL A 39 -1.59 -5.66 -2.10
CA VAL A 39 -2.09 -5.82 -3.46
C VAL A 39 -2.16 -7.30 -3.79
N ARG A 40 -3.34 -7.76 -4.20
CA ARG A 40 -3.55 -9.09 -4.77
C ARG A 40 -3.77 -8.97 -6.27
N ILE A 41 -3.36 -9.98 -7.03
CA ILE A 41 -3.69 -10.10 -8.45
C ILE A 41 -4.91 -11.00 -8.58
N GLY A 42 -6.01 -10.45 -9.09
CA GLY A 42 -7.25 -11.18 -9.31
C GLY A 42 -7.17 -12.17 -10.48
N PRO A 43 -8.21 -12.99 -10.69
CA PRO A 43 -8.25 -14.02 -11.75
C PRO A 43 -8.04 -13.47 -13.17
N ASP A 44 -8.48 -12.23 -13.41
CA ASP A 44 -8.35 -11.49 -14.66
C ASP A 44 -7.02 -10.70 -14.78
N ARG A 45 -6.08 -10.94 -13.87
CA ARG A 45 -4.79 -10.24 -13.75
C ARG A 45 -4.92 -8.75 -13.40
N THR A 46 -6.05 -8.33 -12.82
CA THR A 46 -6.20 -6.97 -12.29
C THR A 46 -5.64 -6.85 -10.87
N PRO A 47 -4.94 -5.76 -10.54
CA PRO A 47 -4.54 -5.49 -9.15
C PRO A 47 -5.74 -5.06 -8.31
N VAL A 48 -5.93 -5.72 -7.17
CA VAL A 48 -6.91 -5.32 -6.13
C VAL A 48 -6.13 -4.85 -4.91
N VAL A 49 -6.31 -3.58 -4.55
CA VAL A 49 -5.62 -2.95 -3.42
C VAL A 49 -6.50 -3.01 -2.18
N HIS A 50 -5.92 -3.42 -1.06
CA HIS A 50 -6.56 -3.38 0.25
C HIS A 50 -5.66 -2.68 1.26
N ARG A 51 -6.24 -1.79 2.06
CA ARG A 51 -5.58 -1.19 3.22
C ARG A 51 -5.74 -2.09 4.43
N THR A 52 -4.67 -2.26 5.20
CA THR A 52 -4.78 -2.89 6.52
C THR A 52 -5.60 -1.99 7.46
N GLU A 53 -6.21 -2.59 8.48
CA GLU A 53 -6.95 -1.83 9.50
C GLU A 53 -6.03 -1.01 10.41
N THR A 54 -4.81 -1.50 10.64
CA THR A 54 -3.79 -0.84 11.47
C THR A 54 -2.42 -0.86 10.78
N ALA A 55 -1.46 -0.12 11.33
CA ALA A 55 -0.05 -0.19 10.91
C ALA A 55 0.74 -1.31 11.61
N ALA A 56 0.11 -2.08 12.49
CA ALA A 56 0.78 -3.18 13.17
C ALA A 56 0.80 -4.41 12.27
N PHE A 57 1.97 -5.01 12.08
CA PHE A 57 2.04 -6.35 11.53
C PHE A 57 1.76 -7.38 12.64
N PRO A 58 1.05 -8.48 12.33
CA PRO A 58 0.90 -9.56 13.29
C PRO A 58 2.28 -10.15 13.63
N PRO A 59 2.45 -10.74 14.83
CA PRO A 59 3.68 -11.45 15.16
C PRO A 59 4.00 -12.50 14.11
N VAL A 60 5.23 -12.50 13.59
CA VAL A 60 5.70 -13.55 12.70
C VAL A 60 5.96 -14.78 13.56
N ARG A 61 5.20 -15.86 13.34
CA ARG A 61 5.54 -17.18 13.90
C ARG A 61 6.56 -17.83 12.98
N PRO A 62 7.65 -18.40 13.50
CA PRO A 62 8.54 -19.25 12.70
C PRO A 62 7.68 -20.32 12.02
N SER A 63 7.85 -20.51 10.72
CA SER A 63 7.39 -21.72 10.04
C SER A 63 8.28 -22.88 10.50
N ASP A 64 7.66 -23.95 10.98
CA ASP A 64 8.34 -25.24 11.23
C ASP A 64 8.99 -25.79 9.96
#